data_AF-A0A9E0Y3E6-F1
#
_entry.id   AF-A0A9E0Y3E6-F1
#
_cell.length_a   1.000
_cell.length_b   1.000
_cell.length_c   1.000
_cell.angle_alpha   90.00
_cell.angle_beta   90.00
_cell.angle_gamma   90.00
#
_symmetry.space_group_name_H-M   'P 1'
#
loop_
_entity.id
_entity.type
_entity.pdbx_description
1 polymer ?
#
loop_
_entity_poly.entity_id
_entity_poly.type
_entity_poly.pdbx_seq_one_letter_code
_entity_poly.pdbx_strand_id
1 'polypeptide(L)'
;MTSFIFHVNDNPKVFVVTFSVDETDIISTCSCNSPNSNGLCWHRDHILSGKHFRIPQNEQIKQQELITTLHSSDQGKKILEAARKKILGTETCRRCNSQKVVVLNQGLLGKFYSWFTPIGRKYRCRKCGWSW
;
A
#
# COMPACT_ATOMS: atom_id res chain seq x y z
N MET A 1 14.73 -11.04 -15.29
CA MET A 1 14.77 -10.98 -13.81
C MET A 1 15.55 -9.75 -13.30
N THR A 2 14.84 -8.77 -12.73
CA THR A 2 15.39 -7.52 -12.19
C THR A 2 15.33 -7.55 -10.66
N SER A 3 16.39 -7.10 -9.98
CA SER A 3 16.49 -7.15 -8.52
C SER A 3 16.50 -5.75 -7.90
N PHE A 4 15.72 -5.54 -6.85
CA PHE A 4 15.59 -4.30 -6.10
C PHE A 4 15.88 -4.54 -4.63
N ILE A 5 16.72 -3.70 -4.02
CA ILE A 5 17.09 -3.78 -2.61
C ILE A 5 16.68 -2.46 -1.94
N PHE A 6 16.02 -2.59 -0.79
CA PHE A 6 15.54 -1.47 0.02
C PHE A 6 15.96 -1.62 1.48
N HIS A 7 16.22 -0.49 2.12
CA HIS A 7 16.49 -0.37 3.54
C HIS A 7 15.31 0.32 4.21
N VAL A 8 14.55 -0.41 5.03
CA VAL A 8 13.37 0.11 5.73
C VAL A 8 13.73 0.42 7.17
N ASN A 9 13.63 1.69 7.54
CA ASN A 9 13.87 2.18 8.91
C ASN A 9 12.66 1.90 9.80
N ASP A 10 12.85 1.12 10.86
CA ASP A 10 11.86 0.84 11.90
C ASP A 10 12.55 0.91 13.27
N ASN A 11 12.61 2.14 13.78
CA ASN A 11 13.44 2.56 14.90
C ASN A 11 13.47 1.53 16.05
N PRO A 12 14.66 1.10 16.52
CA PRO A 12 16.01 1.57 16.14
C PRO A 12 16.67 0.75 15.01
N LYS A 13 15.94 -0.15 14.34
CA LYS A 13 16.54 -1.12 13.42
C LYS A 13 16.30 -0.75 11.95
N VAL A 14 17.21 -1.20 11.10
CA VAL A 14 17.07 -1.13 9.64
C VAL A 14 16.86 -2.54 9.12
N PHE A 15 15.81 -2.73 8.32
CA PHE A 15 15.47 -4.00 7.72
C PHE A 15 15.77 -3.98 6.23
N VAL A 16 16.47 -5.01 5.75
CA VAL A 16 16.79 -5.16 4.34
C VAL A 16 15.67 -5.95 3.68
N VAL A 17 15.11 -5.40 2.61
CA VAL A 17 14.07 -6.03 1.80
C VAL A 17 14.59 -6.16 0.38
N THR A 18 14.55 -7.38 -0.16
CA THR A 18 14.93 -7.66 -1.54
C THR A 18 13.71 -8.12 -2.30
N PHE A 19 13.52 -7.58 -3.51
CA PHE A 19 12.54 -8.03 -4.49
C PHE A 19 13.27 -8.48 -5.74
N SER A 20 12.95 -9.66 -6.24
CA SER A 20 13.37 -10.13 -7.55
C SER A 20 12.12 -10.34 -8.39
N VAL A 21 12.00 -9.54 -9.44
CA VAL A 21 10.82 -9.50 -10.31
C VAL A 21 11.18 -10.10 -11.65
N ASP A 22 10.33 -11.01 -12.12
CA ASP A 22 10.28 -11.47 -13.49
C ASP A 22 8.94 -11.09 -14.13
N GLU A 23 8.73 -11.40 -15.41
CA GLU A 23 7.52 -11.01 -16.13
C GLU A 23 6.23 -11.52 -15.46
N THR A 24 6.29 -12.67 -14.80
CA THR A 24 5.15 -13.35 -14.19
C THR A 24 5.23 -13.47 -12.67
N ASP A 25 6.44 -13.47 -12.10
CA ASP A 25 6.66 -13.78 -10.68
C ASP A 25 7.40 -12.68 -9.93
N ILE A 26 7.06 -12.57 -8.63
CA ILE A 26 7.77 -11.72 -7.68
C ILE A 26 8.22 -12.57 -6.50
N ILE A 27 9.53 -12.66 -6.34
CA ILE A 27 10.15 -13.27 -5.17
C ILE A 27 10.59 -12.14 -4.25
N SER A 28 10.33 -12.27 -2.95
CA SER A 28 10.75 -11.27 -1.98
C SER A 28 11.27 -11.86 -0.69
N THR A 29 12.30 -11.24 -0.14
CA THR A 29 12.91 -11.60 1.15
C THR A 29 12.97 -10.38 2.06
N CYS A 30 13.04 -10.60 3.38
CA CYS A 30 13.18 -9.51 4.34
C CYS A 30 13.93 -10.00 5.58
N SER A 31 14.88 -9.20 6.08
CA SER A 31 15.70 -9.52 7.24
C SER A 31 14.94 -9.60 8.58
N CYS A 32 13.67 -9.23 8.62
CA CYS A 32 12.85 -9.33 9.83
C CYS A 32 12.46 -10.77 10.21
N ASN A 33 12.75 -11.76 9.35
CA ASN A 33 12.49 -13.19 9.56
C ASN A 33 11.05 -13.52 10.03
N SER A 34 10.09 -12.61 9.81
CA SER A 34 8.69 -12.85 10.20
C SER A 34 8.13 -14.02 9.38
N PRO A 35 7.56 -15.04 10.02
CA PRO A 35 7.01 -16.19 9.32
C PRO A 35 5.85 -15.77 8.41
N ASN A 36 5.80 -16.40 7.23
CA ASN A 36 4.78 -16.24 6.20
C ASN A 36 3.41 -16.78 6.64
N SER A 37 2.88 -16.41 7.81
CA SER A 37 1.48 -16.72 8.13
C SER A 37 0.57 -15.80 7.31
N ASN A 38 0.36 -16.21 6.05
CA ASN A 38 -0.61 -15.68 5.08
C ASN A 38 -0.31 -14.32 4.42
N GLY A 39 0.94 -13.83 4.44
CA GLY A 39 1.30 -12.65 3.66
C GLY A 39 2.74 -12.16 3.81
N LEU A 40 3.11 -11.24 2.92
CA LEU A 40 4.34 -10.44 3.03
C LEU A 40 4.41 -9.74 4.40
N CYS A 41 5.61 -9.61 4.96
CA CYS A 41 5.80 -8.83 6.19
C CYS A 41 5.52 -7.34 5.94
N TRP A 42 5.24 -6.59 7.01
CA TRP A 42 4.86 -5.18 6.87
C TRP A 42 5.92 -4.33 6.14
N HIS A 43 7.22 -4.64 6.26
CA HIS A 43 8.30 -3.95 5.53
C HIS A 43 8.15 -4.08 4.01
N ARG A 44 7.81 -5.29 3.53
CA ARG A 44 7.58 -5.56 2.11
C ARG A 44 6.33 -4.87 1.63
N ASP A 45 5.24 -4.97 2.40
CA ASP A 45 3.99 -4.27 2.08
C ASP A 45 4.21 -2.75 2.06
N HIS A 46 5.04 -2.20 2.94
CA HIS A 46 5.37 -0.77 2.99
C HIS A 46 5.97 -0.30 1.67
N ILE A 47 6.98 -1.01 1.17
CA ILE A 47 7.63 -0.70 -0.12
C ILE A 47 6.62 -0.81 -1.26
N LEU A 48 5.88 -1.92 -1.34
CA LEU A 48 4.90 -2.16 -2.40
C LEU A 48 3.71 -1.19 -2.36
N SER A 49 3.38 -0.64 -1.19
CA SER A 49 2.32 0.36 -1.05
C SER A 49 2.65 1.72 -1.66
N GLY A 50 3.93 1.99 -1.96
CA GLY A 50 4.42 3.29 -2.44
C GLY A 50 4.64 4.33 -1.33
N LYS A 51 4.70 3.90 -0.07
CA LYS A 51 5.11 4.78 1.04
C LYS A 51 6.63 4.92 1.04
N HIS A 52 7.11 6.16 1.11
CA HIS A 52 8.53 6.48 1.00
C HIS A 52 9.17 6.94 2.33
N PHE A 53 8.37 7.21 3.36
CA PHE A 53 8.86 7.89 4.57
C PHE A 53 9.78 7.03 5.48
N ARG A 54 9.85 5.71 5.25
CA ARG A 54 10.77 4.81 5.97
C ARG A 54 11.90 4.28 5.09
N ILE A 55 12.03 4.76 3.85
CA ILE A 55 13.13 4.38 2.94
C ILE A 55 14.04 5.59 2.66
N PRO A 56 15.35 5.39 2.51
CA PRO A 56 16.29 6.40 2.07
C PRO A 56 15.86 7.08 0.76
N GLN A 57 16.15 8.38 0.62
CA GLN A 57 15.71 9.17 -0.53
C GLN A 57 16.25 8.64 -1.87
N ASN A 58 17.49 8.14 -1.88
CA ASN A 58 18.12 7.53 -3.05
C ASN A 58 17.48 6.19 -3.47
N GLU A 59 16.64 5.59 -2.64
CA GLU A 59 15.91 4.35 -2.93
C GLU A 59 14.47 4.58 -3.37
N GLN A 60 13.95 5.80 -3.21
CA GLN A 60 12.58 6.14 -3.64
C GLN A 60 12.41 6.04 -5.16
N ILE A 61 13.45 6.36 -5.93
CA ILE A 61 13.45 6.19 -7.40
C ILE A 61 13.33 4.70 -7.74
N LYS A 62 14.10 3.83 -7.07
CA LYS A 62 14.03 2.37 -7.24
C LYS A 62 12.66 1.82 -6.85
N GLN A 63 12.02 2.40 -5.85
CA GLN A 63 10.65 2.03 -5.46
C GLN A 63 9.67 2.32 -6.60
N GLN A 64 9.80 3.48 -7.24
CA GLN A 64 8.94 3.84 -8.37
C GLN A 64 9.18 2.92 -9.57
N GLU A 65 10.42 2.54 -9.86
CA GLU A 65 10.76 1.56 -10.89
C GLU A 65 10.17 0.18 -10.61
N LEU A 66 10.28 -0.31 -9.37
CA LEU A 66 9.65 -1.57 -8.93
C LEU A 66 8.13 -1.52 -9.12
N ILE A 67 7.47 -0.45 -8.67
CA ILE A 67 6.01 -0.29 -8.79
C ILE A 67 5.59 -0.23 -10.26
N THR A 68 6.36 0.47 -11.10
CA THR A 68 6.09 0.57 -12.54
C THR A 68 6.26 -0.80 -13.21
N THR A 69 7.30 -1.54 -12.86
CA THR A 69 7.55 -2.90 -13.36
C THR A 69 6.40 -3.83 -12.99
N LEU A 70 5.92 -3.80 -11.74
CA LEU A 70 4.80 -4.64 -11.29
C LEU A 70 3.45 -4.19 -11.87
N HIS A 71 3.31 -2.94 -12.28
CA HIS A 71 2.09 -2.46 -12.93
C HIS A 71 1.90 -2.99 -14.35
N SER A 72 2.95 -3.56 -14.98
CA SER A 72 2.88 -4.13 -16.32
C SER A 72 2.10 -5.45 -16.39
N SER A 73 2.04 -6.21 -15.28
CA SER A 73 1.34 -7.50 -15.21
C SER A 73 0.12 -7.46 -14.30
N ASP A 74 -0.92 -8.25 -14.61
CA ASP A 74 -2.14 -8.28 -13.80
C ASP A 74 -1.92 -8.89 -12.41
N GLN A 75 -0.99 -9.83 -12.29
CA GLN A 75 -0.56 -10.38 -11.00
C GLN A 75 0.15 -9.31 -10.17
N GLY A 76 1.07 -8.54 -10.75
CA GLY A 76 1.75 -7.46 -10.06
C GLY A 76 0.78 -6.36 -9.58
N LYS A 77 -0.21 -5.97 -10.42
CA LYS A 77 -1.29 -5.05 -10.01
C LYS A 77 -2.05 -5.55 -8.78
N LYS A 78 -2.43 -6.83 -8.74
CA LYS A 78 -3.13 -7.44 -7.59
C LYS A 78 -2.28 -7.40 -6.31
N ILE A 79 -0.98 -7.67 -6.43
CA ILE A 79 -0.04 -7.62 -5.31
C ILE A 79 0.11 -6.20 -4.76
N LEU A 80 0.28 -5.21 -5.64
CA LEU A 80 0.32 -3.80 -5.27
C LEU A 80 -0.97 -3.36 -4.56
N GLU A 81 -2.13 -3.78 -5.06
CA GLU A 81 -3.43 -3.45 -4.44
C GLU A 81 -3.55 -4.08 -3.04
N ALA A 82 -3.13 -5.34 -2.87
CA ALA A 82 -3.15 -6.02 -1.59
C ALA A 82 -2.23 -5.32 -0.55
N ALA A 83 -1.01 -4.97 -0.96
CA ALA A 83 -0.05 -4.25 -0.11
C ALA A 83 -0.58 -2.87 0.29
N ARG A 84 -1.15 -2.11 -0.66
CA ARG A 84 -1.80 -0.82 -0.40
C ARG A 84 -2.93 -0.96 0.62
N LYS A 85 -3.81 -1.95 0.47
CA LYS A 85 -4.93 -2.20 1.41
C LYS A 85 -4.43 -2.51 2.82
N LYS A 86 -3.32 -3.26 2.97
CA LYS A 86 -2.74 -3.59 4.28
C LYS A 86 -2.09 -2.38 4.96
N ILE A 87 -1.29 -1.59 4.24
CA ILE A 87 -0.49 -0.49 4.82
C ILE A 87 -1.27 0.81 4.97
N LEU A 88 -2.18 1.13 4.05
CA LEU A 88 -2.98 2.35 4.18
C LEU A 88 -3.97 2.28 5.34
N GLY A 89 -4.11 1.10 5.96
CA GLY A 89 -5.21 0.80 6.86
C GLY A 89 -6.52 0.78 6.06
N THR A 90 -7.42 -0.13 6.43
CA THR A 90 -8.83 0.18 6.22
C THR A 90 -9.10 1.38 7.11
N GLU A 91 -9.03 2.61 6.56
CA GLU A 91 -9.46 3.81 7.27
C GLU A 91 -10.80 3.45 7.92
N THR A 92 -10.88 3.53 9.25
CA THR A 92 -12.12 3.25 9.97
C THR A 92 -12.86 4.55 10.18
N CYS A 93 -14.18 4.45 10.22
CA CYS A 93 -15.00 5.60 10.51
C CYS A 93 -14.73 6.12 11.92
N ARG A 94 -14.24 7.36 12.05
CA ARG A 94 -13.97 7.95 13.37
C ARG A 94 -15.22 8.11 14.25
N ARG A 95 -16.43 7.99 13.69
CA ARG A 95 -17.70 8.02 14.43
C ARG A 95 -18.20 6.65 14.90
N CYS A 96 -18.04 5.61 14.09
CA CYS A 96 -18.65 4.29 14.38
C CYS A 96 -17.68 3.10 14.28
N ASN A 97 -16.39 3.39 14.12
CA ASN A 97 -15.28 2.47 13.92
C ASN A 97 -15.47 1.44 12.80
N SER A 98 -16.42 1.66 11.89
CA SER A 98 -16.67 0.75 10.78
C SER A 98 -15.58 0.86 9.72
N GLN A 99 -15.10 -0.28 9.22
CA GLN A 99 -14.19 -0.38 8.06
C GLN A 99 -14.86 -0.08 6.72
N LYS A 100 -16.19 0.14 6.69
CA LYS A 100 -16.93 0.47 5.46
C LYS A 100 -16.72 1.94 5.08
N VAL A 101 -15.50 2.32 4.74
CA VAL A 101 -15.12 3.70 4.39
C VAL A 101 -14.79 3.80 2.89
N VAL A 102 -15.31 4.84 2.26
CA VAL A 102 -15.10 5.17 0.85
C VAL A 102 -14.25 6.43 0.78
N VAL A 103 -13.23 6.42 -0.06
CA VAL A 103 -12.44 7.62 -0.40
C VAL A 103 -13.19 8.39 -1.49
N LEU A 104 -13.64 9.60 -1.21
CA LEU A 104 -14.55 10.37 -2.06
C LEU A 104 -13.91 10.77 -3.40
N ASN A 105 -12.59 10.93 -3.45
CA ASN A 105 -11.89 11.34 -4.68
C ASN A 105 -11.31 10.15 -5.48
N GLN A 106 -11.69 8.91 -5.15
CA GLN A 106 -11.16 7.71 -5.82
C GLN A 106 -12.28 6.74 -6.22
N GLY A 107 -12.13 6.16 -7.42
CA GLY A 107 -13.07 5.18 -7.97
C GLY A 107 -14.44 5.77 -8.35
N LEU A 108 -15.28 4.95 -9.01
CA LEU A 108 -16.62 5.34 -9.45
C LEU A 108 -17.55 5.65 -8.26
N LEU A 109 -17.53 4.79 -7.24
CA LEU A 109 -18.31 4.97 -6.01
C LEU A 109 -17.90 6.22 -5.23
N GLY A 110 -16.61 6.53 -5.14
CA GLY A 110 -16.13 7.75 -4.49
C GLY A 110 -16.64 8.98 -5.19
N LYS A 111 -16.47 9.06 -6.52
CA LYS A 111 -16.94 10.17 -7.35
C LYS A 111 -18.45 10.38 -7.20
N PHE A 112 -19.25 9.32 -7.22
CA PHE A 112 -20.69 9.43 -6.98
C PHE A 112 -21.01 10.04 -5.62
N TYR A 113 -20.39 9.54 -4.53
CA TYR A 113 -20.62 10.10 -3.20
C TYR A 113 -20.07 11.51 -3.01
N SER A 114 -19.03 11.91 -3.75
CA SER A 114 -18.46 13.26 -3.67
C SER A 114 -19.46 14.35 -4.09
N TRP A 115 -20.37 14.05 -5.01
CA TRP A 115 -21.43 14.99 -5.40
C TRP A 115 -22.44 15.28 -4.28
N PHE A 116 -22.59 14.36 -3.33
CA PHE A 116 -23.53 14.47 -2.21
C PHE A 116 -22.84 14.71 -0.87
N THR A 117 -21.57 15.11 -0.88
CA THR A 117 -20.78 15.30 0.34
C THR A 117 -20.15 16.70 0.33
N PRO A 118 -20.07 17.41 1.47
CA PRO A 118 -19.47 18.73 1.53
C PRO A 118 -18.05 18.77 0.95
N ILE A 119 -17.73 19.87 0.28
CA ILE A 119 -16.42 20.11 -0.34
C ILE A 119 -15.33 20.06 0.73
N GLY A 120 -14.20 19.41 0.42
CA GLY A 120 -13.05 19.27 1.31
C GLY A 120 -13.02 18.00 2.16
N ARG A 121 -14.07 17.16 2.13
CA ARG A 121 -14.08 15.86 2.80
C ARG A 121 -13.39 14.80 1.95
N LYS A 122 -12.53 13.97 2.56
CA LYS A 122 -11.75 12.94 1.87
C LYS A 122 -12.40 11.56 1.97
N TYR A 123 -13.08 11.28 3.07
CA TYR A 123 -13.63 9.98 3.40
C TYR A 123 -15.12 10.06 3.71
N ARG A 124 -15.85 8.98 3.44
CA ARG A 124 -17.25 8.79 3.85
C ARG A 124 -17.48 7.38 4.35
N CYS A 125 -18.10 7.23 5.51
CA CYS A 125 -18.54 5.95 6.03
C CYS A 125 -19.87 5.53 5.42
N ARG A 126 -19.93 4.34 4.81
CA ARG A 126 -21.17 3.75 4.28
C ARG A 126 -22.13 3.26 5.36
N LYS A 127 -21.63 2.98 6.57
CA LYS A 127 -22.47 2.49 7.69
C LYS A 127 -23.27 3.61 8.33
N CYS A 128 -22.62 4.72 8.70
CA CYS A 128 -23.25 5.82 9.43
C CYS A 128 -23.41 7.11 8.62
N GLY A 129 -22.99 7.12 7.35
CA GLY A 129 -23.08 8.28 6.46
C GLY A 129 -22.11 9.42 6.77
N TRP A 130 -21.38 9.37 7.89
CA TRP A 130 -20.48 10.44 8.30
C TRP A 130 -19.28 10.57 7.36
N SER A 131 -18.92 11.80 7.01
CA SER A 131 -17.81 12.13 6.11
C SER A 131 -16.80 13.04 6.80
N TRP A 132 -15.51 12.77 6.60
CA TRP A 132 -14.40 13.56 7.16
C TRP A 132 -13.34 13.87 6.12
#